data_AF-A0A841Z2W2-F1
#
_entry.id   AF-A0A841Z2W2-F1
#
_cell.length_a   1.000
_cell.length_b   1.000
_cell.length_c   1.000
_cell.angle_alpha   90.00
_cell.angle_beta   90.00
_cell.angle_gamma   90.00
#
_symmetry.space_group_name_H-M   'P 1'
#
loop_
_entity.id
_entity.type
_entity.pdbx_description
1 polymer ?
#
loop_
_entity_poly.entity_id
_entity_poly.type
_entity_poly.pdbx_seq_one_letter_code
_entity_poly.pdbx_strand_id
1 'polypeptide(L)'
;MDIISLVNESTKEGGRMSKYDTEIASVQQSITGQQEKIRRLEELVTKVQRQGEHVGNLPTRQLDLPQDLWQDTSDSVIRQVLQRRLQFWNNQSSVVKDLVREIRTEINRAQNQVSDFQADARYYTNLKQLEEEANV
;
A
#
# COMPACT_ATOMS: atom_id res chain seq x y z
N MET A 1 25.38 3.43 -4.36
CA MET A 1 25.79 2.09 -3.89
C MET A 1 24.54 1.43 -3.35
N ASP A 2 24.19 0.29 -3.92
CA ASP A 2 22.99 -0.47 -3.58
C ASP A 2 23.25 -1.28 -2.30
N ILE A 3 22.32 -1.29 -1.33
CA ILE A 3 22.51 -1.98 -0.04
C ILE A 3 22.67 -3.50 -0.24
N ILE A 4 22.10 -4.02 -1.33
CA ILE A 4 22.24 -5.43 -1.75
C ILE A 4 23.70 -5.76 -2.15
N SER A 5 24.46 -4.78 -2.65
CA SER A 5 25.87 -4.99 -3.02
C SER A 5 26.78 -5.22 -1.81
N LEU A 6 26.48 -4.62 -0.65
CA LEU A 6 27.31 -4.75 0.57
C LEU A 6 27.26 -6.15 1.20
N VAL A 7 26.18 -6.91 0.98
CA VAL A 7 26.00 -8.26 1.56
C VAL A 7 26.83 -9.33 0.83
N ASN A 8 27.05 -9.15 -0.48
CA ASN A 8 27.80 -10.14 -1.27
C ASN A 8 29.33 -10.04 -1.11
N GLU A 9 29.85 -8.91 -0.61
CA GLU A 9 31.28 -8.77 -0.32
C GLU A 9 31.63 -9.34 1.07
N SER A 10 30.73 -9.23 2.06
CA SER A 10 30.98 -9.70 3.44
C SER A 10 30.97 -11.23 3.62
N THR A 11 30.51 -12.02 2.64
CA THR A 11 30.45 -13.48 2.75
C THR A 11 31.67 -14.21 2.16
N LYS A 12 32.63 -13.48 1.57
CA LYS A 12 33.82 -14.08 0.94
C LYS A 12 35.10 -14.03 1.75
N GLU A 13 35.18 -13.26 2.81
CA GLU A 13 36.38 -13.20 3.64
C GLU A 13 36.18 -14.01 4.92
N GLY A 14 37.08 -14.96 5.17
CA GLY A 14 37.12 -15.80 6.37
C GLY A 14 37.48 -15.00 7.63
N GLY A 15 36.66 -14.00 7.95
CA GLY A 15 36.69 -13.20 9.16
C GLY A 15 35.75 -13.78 10.21
N ARG A 16 36.18 -13.72 11.46
CA ARG A 16 35.37 -14.10 12.63
C ARG A 16 34.03 -13.32 12.57
N MET A 17 32.92 -14.04 12.62
CA MET A 17 31.56 -13.47 12.56
C MET A 17 31.44 -12.33 13.60
N SER A 18 31.07 -11.13 13.15
CA SER A 18 30.86 -9.99 14.05
C SER A 18 29.63 -10.27 14.90
N LYS A 19 29.65 -9.80 16.15
CA LYS A 19 28.50 -9.93 17.04
C LYS A 19 27.26 -9.18 16.56
N TYR A 20 27.40 -8.31 15.54
CA TYR A 20 26.32 -7.52 14.95
C TYR A 20 25.75 -8.12 13.64
N ASP A 21 26.33 -9.21 13.12
CA ASP A 21 25.89 -9.79 11.84
C ASP A 21 24.45 -10.31 11.92
N THR A 22 24.02 -10.79 13.08
CA THR A 22 22.66 -11.31 13.30
C THR A 22 21.63 -10.17 13.31
N GLU A 23 21.97 -9.06 13.95
CA GLU A 23 21.15 -7.85 14.04
C GLU A 23 21.00 -7.20 12.66
N ILE A 24 22.09 -7.09 11.90
CA ILE A 24 22.06 -6.58 10.51
C ILE A 24 21.14 -7.45 9.65
N ALA A 25 21.27 -8.78 9.71
CA ALA A 25 20.43 -9.69 8.94
C ALA A 25 18.94 -9.59 9.35
N SER A 26 18.65 -9.48 10.65
CA SER A 26 17.29 -9.34 11.16
C SER A 26 16.63 -8.03 10.72
N VAL A 27 17.37 -6.92 10.77
CA VAL A 27 16.89 -5.61 10.32
C VAL A 27 16.65 -5.61 8.81
N GLN A 28 17.54 -6.23 8.02
CA GLN A 28 17.36 -6.39 6.57
C GLN A 28 16.09 -7.18 6.23
N GLN A 29 15.85 -8.29 6.93
CA GLN A 29 14.62 -9.07 6.76
C GLN A 29 13.37 -8.22 7.08
N SER A 30 13.44 -7.38 8.10
CA SER A 30 12.35 -6.46 8.47
C SER A 30 12.09 -5.41 7.39
N ILE A 31 13.14 -4.85 6.79
CA ILE A 31 13.04 -3.95 5.63
C ILE A 31 12.33 -4.64 4.47
N THR A 32 12.80 -5.84 4.08
CA THR A 32 12.19 -6.61 2.98
C THR A 32 10.72 -6.92 3.25
N GLY A 33 10.38 -7.30 4.47
CA GLY A 33 8.99 -7.56 4.88
C GLY A 33 8.09 -6.33 4.73
N GLN A 34 8.55 -5.15 5.15
CA GLN A 34 7.78 -3.91 5.00
C GLN A 34 7.67 -3.47 3.54
N GLN A 35 8.74 -3.61 2.74
CA GLN A 35 8.70 -3.30 1.31
C GLN A 35 7.69 -4.17 0.56
N GLU A 36 7.63 -5.48 0.86
CA GLU A 36 6.64 -6.37 0.26
C GLU A 36 5.21 -6.00 0.70
N LYS A 37 5.02 -5.59 1.96
CA LYS A 37 3.73 -5.08 2.44
C LYS A 37 3.31 -3.83 1.68
N ILE A 38 4.20 -2.85 1.52
CA ILE A 38 3.95 -1.63 0.74
C ILE A 38 3.51 -1.99 -0.68
N ARG A 39 4.28 -2.85 -1.36
CA ARG A 39 4.00 -3.30 -2.73
C ARG A 39 2.59 -3.88 -2.87
N ARG A 40 2.19 -4.77 -1.96
CA ARG A 40 0.84 -5.37 -1.96
C ARG A 40 -0.27 -4.35 -1.73
N LEU A 41 -0.05 -3.38 -0.85
CA LEU A 41 -1.02 -2.32 -0.59
C LEU A 41 -1.16 -1.38 -1.80
N GLU A 42 -0.07 -1.05 -2.49
CA GLU A 42 -0.09 -0.26 -3.72
C GLU A 42 -0.82 -0.97 -4.86
N GLU A 43 -0.62 -2.29 -5.01
CA GLU A 43 -1.38 -3.11 -5.94
C GLU A 43 -2.88 -3.09 -5.63
N LEU A 44 -3.24 -3.16 -4.35
CA LEU A 44 -4.64 -3.10 -3.92
C LEU A 44 -5.27 -1.75 -4.25
N VAL A 45 -4.58 -0.64 -3.96
CA VAL A 45 -5.04 0.71 -4.33
C VAL A 45 -5.26 0.80 -5.84
N THR A 46 -4.30 0.32 -6.63
CA THR A 46 -4.38 0.35 -8.10
C THR A 46 -5.58 -0.46 -8.61
N LYS A 47 -5.82 -1.65 -8.07
CA LYS A 47 -6.97 -2.50 -8.43
C LYS A 47 -8.30 -1.80 -8.10
N VAL A 48 -8.40 -1.22 -6.90
CA VAL A 48 -9.60 -0.50 -6.46
C VAL A 48 -9.86 0.74 -7.32
N GLN A 49 -8.83 1.51 -7.66
CA GLN A 49 -8.97 2.68 -8.53
C GLN A 49 -9.44 2.29 -9.93
N ARG A 50 -8.85 1.26 -10.55
CA ARG A 50 -9.28 0.76 -11.86
C ARG A 50 -10.72 0.24 -11.85
N GLN A 51 -11.14 -0.47 -10.81
CA GLN A 51 -12.53 -0.89 -10.66
C GLN A 51 -13.46 0.31 -10.46
N GLY A 52 -13.04 1.32 -9.71
CA GLY A 52 -13.76 2.58 -9.54
C GLY A 52 -13.97 3.34 -10.85
N GLU A 53 -12.95 3.41 -11.71
CA GLU A 53 -13.07 3.96 -13.07
C GLU A 53 -14.04 3.15 -13.93
N HIS A 54 -13.99 1.81 -13.84
CA HIS A 54 -14.90 0.95 -14.58
C HIS A 54 -16.36 1.15 -14.13
N VAL A 55 -16.60 1.32 -12.83
CA VAL A 55 -17.93 1.62 -12.28
C VAL A 55 -18.38 3.03 -12.63
N GLY A 56 -17.49 4.02 -12.62
CA GLY A 56 -17.79 5.40 -13.05
C GLY A 56 -18.10 5.51 -14.54
N ASN A 57 -17.55 4.59 -15.35
CA ASN A 57 -17.82 4.44 -16.78
C ASN A 57 -18.98 3.49 -17.09
N LEU A 58 -19.54 2.79 -16.09
CA LEU A 58 -20.83 2.16 -16.31
C LEU A 58 -21.79 3.29 -16.68
N PRO A 59 -22.67 3.07 -17.65
CA PRO A 59 -23.78 3.97 -17.84
C PRO A 59 -24.69 3.80 -16.61
N THR A 60 -24.33 4.42 -15.48
CA THR A 60 -25.29 5.20 -14.71
C THR A 60 -25.81 6.23 -15.68
N ARG A 61 -26.68 5.77 -16.59
CA ARG A 61 -27.56 6.58 -17.37
C ARG A 61 -28.03 7.63 -16.38
N GLN A 62 -27.67 8.88 -16.63
CA GLN A 62 -28.59 9.96 -16.33
C GLN A 62 -29.92 9.45 -16.88
N LEU A 63 -30.73 8.87 -16.00
CA LEU A 63 -32.06 8.42 -16.32
C LEU A 63 -32.88 9.69 -16.35
N ASP A 64 -32.58 10.55 -17.31
CA ASP A 64 -33.54 11.47 -17.89
C ASP A 64 -34.54 10.58 -18.61
N LEU A 65 -35.40 9.96 -17.81
CA LEU A 65 -36.60 9.31 -18.28
C LEU A 65 -37.44 10.43 -18.87
N PRO A 66 -37.69 10.44 -20.20
CA PRO A 66 -38.52 11.46 -20.81
C PRO A 66 -39.85 11.48 -20.10
N GLN A 67 -40.23 12.67 -19.63
CA GLN A 67 -41.39 12.89 -18.76
C GLN A 67 -42.71 12.41 -19.40
N ASP A 68 -42.73 12.27 -20.73
CA ASP A 68 -43.88 11.88 -21.53
C ASP A 68 -44.11 10.35 -21.66
N LEU A 69 -43.15 9.50 -21.29
CA LEU A 69 -43.25 8.04 -21.53
C LEU A 69 -43.87 7.22 -20.39
N TRP A 70 -44.05 7.80 -19.18
CA TRP A 70 -44.29 7.00 -17.97
C TRP A 70 -45.38 7.53 -17.01
N GLN A 71 -46.36 8.32 -17.48
CA GLN A 71 -47.35 9.10 -16.70
C GLN A 71 -48.32 8.37 -15.73
N ASP A 72 -47.98 7.22 -15.16
CA ASP A 72 -48.86 6.48 -14.23
C ASP A 72 -48.22 6.21 -12.86
N THR A 73 -48.95 5.59 -11.92
CA THR A 73 -48.51 5.24 -10.55
C THR A 73 -47.16 4.51 -10.50
N SER A 74 -46.81 3.83 -11.60
CA SER A 74 -45.50 3.22 -11.88
C SER A 74 -44.34 4.23 -11.96
N ASP A 75 -44.57 5.50 -12.31
CA ASP A 75 -43.58 6.59 -12.37
C ASP A 75 -42.96 6.84 -11.00
N SER A 76 -43.79 6.91 -9.97
CA SER A 76 -43.34 7.17 -8.59
C SER A 76 -42.48 6.04 -8.05
N VAL A 77 -42.85 4.79 -8.35
CA VAL A 77 -42.12 3.59 -7.92
C VAL A 77 -40.81 3.46 -8.66
N ILE A 78 -40.80 3.67 -9.99
CA ILE A 78 -39.58 3.62 -10.80
C ILE A 78 -38.60 4.71 -10.35
N ARG A 79 -39.07 5.95 -10.15
CA ARG A 79 -38.23 7.04 -9.62
C ARG A 79 -37.65 6.73 -8.24
N GLN A 80 -38.44 6.18 -7.32
CA GLN A 80 -37.93 5.77 -6.00
C GLN A 80 -36.89 4.66 -6.11
N VAL A 81 -37.09 3.65 -6.97
CA VAL A 81 -36.12 2.57 -7.19
C VAL A 81 -34.81 3.12 -7.75
N LEU A 82 -34.89 4.05 -8.70
CA LEU A 82 -33.70 4.68 -9.28
C LEU A 82 -32.97 5.57 -8.28
N GLN A 83 -33.68 6.37 -7.50
CA GLN A 83 -33.09 7.18 -6.41
C GLN A 83 -32.40 6.30 -5.36
N ARG A 84 -33.02 5.19 -4.95
CA ARG A 84 -32.41 4.23 -4.01
C ARG A 84 -31.15 3.58 -4.59
N ARG A 85 -31.17 3.21 -5.88
CA ARG A 85 -29.98 2.68 -6.57
C ARG A 85 -28.86 3.71 -6.64
N LEU A 86 -29.18 4.97 -6.96
CA LEU A 86 -28.21 6.06 -6.98
C LEU A 86 -27.61 6.29 -5.59
N GLN A 87 -28.44 6.36 -4.55
CA GLN A 87 -27.97 6.46 -3.16
C GLN A 87 -27.08 5.28 -2.76
N PHE A 88 -27.47 4.06 -3.11
CA PHE A 88 -26.66 2.88 -2.85
C PHE A 88 -25.27 3.00 -3.49
N TRP A 89 -25.19 3.35 -4.78
CA TRP A 89 -23.91 3.52 -5.47
C TRP A 89 -23.06 4.66 -4.92
N ASN A 90 -23.68 5.79 -4.56
CA ASN A 90 -22.99 6.90 -3.91
C ASN A 90 -22.39 6.48 -2.56
N ASN A 91 -23.14 5.72 -1.76
CA ASN A 91 -22.66 5.20 -0.48
C ASN A 91 -21.48 4.23 -0.67
N GLN A 92 -21.59 3.30 -1.63
CA GLN A 92 -20.49 2.38 -1.97
C GLN A 92 -19.24 3.15 -2.43
N SER A 93 -19.41 4.19 -3.26
CA SER A 93 -18.29 5.04 -3.69
C SER A 93 -17.61 5.74 -2.52
N SER A 94 -18.38 6.22 -1.53
CA SER A 94 -17.84 6.85 -0.31
C SER A 94 -17.00 5.87 0.50
N VAL A 95 -17.54 4.67 0.77
CA VAL A 95 -16.84 3.62 1.53
C VAL A 95 -15.52 3.24 0.86
N VAL A 96 -15.52 3.09 -0.46
CA VAL A 96 -14.30 2.79 -1.23
C VAL A 96 -13.26 3.90 -1.11
N LYS A 97 -13.67 5.18 -1.18
CA LYS A 97 -12.75 6.31 -1.00
C LYS A 97 -12.11 6.32 0.39
N ASP A 98 -12.89 6.04 1.43
CA ASP A 98 -12.40 5.94 2.80
C ASP A 98 -11.39 4.80 2.95
N LEU A 99 -11.69 3.61 2.41
CA LEU A 99 -10.76 2.48 2.40
C LEU A 99 -9.46 2.80 1.66
N VAL A 100 -9.51 3.47 0.50
CA VAL A 100 -8.30 3.89 -0.22
C VAL A 100 -7.46 4.86 0.62
N ARG A 101 -8.09 5.78 1.36
CA ARG A 101 -7.40 6.70 2.25
C ARG A 101 -6.73 5.96 3.41
N GLU A 102 -7.40 4.98 4.02
CA GLU A 102 -6.83 4.15 5.07
C GLU A 102 -5.63 3.34 4.57
N ILE A 103 -5.74 2.70 3.39
CA ILE A 103 -4.63 1.96 2.78
C ILE A 103 -3.43 2.87 2.52
N ARG A 104 -3.64 4.09 2.01
CA ARG A 104 -2.56 5.08 1.82
C ARG A 104 -1.90 5.49 3.12
N THR A 105 -2.68 5.60 4.20
CA THR A 105 -2.16 5.91 5.53
C THR A 105 -1.27 4.78 6.04
N GLU A 106 -1.69 3.52 5.81
CA GLU A 106 -0.89 2.35 6.18
C GLU A 106 0.38 2.19 5.35
N ILE A 107 0.35 2.56 4.06
CA ILE A 107 1.55 2.65 3.21
C ILE A 107 2.54 3.65 3.78
N ASN A 108 2.09 4.87 4.12
CA ASN A 108 2.97 5.88 4.71
C ASN A 108 3.56 5.42 6.04
N ARG A 109 2.77 4.73 6.86
CA ARG A 109 3.26 4.15 8.12
C ARG A 109 4.33 3.09 7.87
N ALA A 110 4.13 2.19 6.91
CA ALA A 110 5.12 1.18 6.55
C ALA A 110 6.40 1.81 5.97
N GLN A 111 6.29 2.89 5.19
CA GLN A 111 7.44 3.62 4.67
C GLN A 111 8.27 4.25 5.79
N ASN A 112 7.63 4.83 6.81
CA ASN A 112 8.33 5.33 7.99
C ASN A 112 9.08 4.20 8.72
N GLN A 113 8.45 3.04 8.89
CA GLN A 113 9.11 1.87 9.49
C GLN A 113 10.32 1.39 8.68
N VAL A 114 10.26 1.44 7.34
CA VAL A 114 11.43 1.15 6.49
C VAL A 114 12.55 2.15 6.77
N SER A 115 12.25 3.44 6.90
CA SER A 115 13.25 4.45 7.23
C SER A 115 13.91 4.20 8.58
N ASP A 116 13.12 3.83 9.59
CA ASP A 116 13.64 3.50 10.93
C ASP A 116 14.57 2.28 10.87
N PHE A 117 14.16 1.19 10.20
CA PHE A 117 15.01 0.02 10.02
C PHE A 117 16.27 0.31 9.21
N GLN A 118 16.22 1.23 8.22
CA GLN A 118 17.42 1.65 7.50
C GLN A 118 18.40 2.39 8.41
N ALA A 119 17.91 3.17 9.37
CA ALA A 119 18.75 3.81 10.38
C ALA A 119 19.40 2.75 11.29
N ASP A 120 18.65 1.76 11.74
CA ASP A 120 19.16 0.63 12.54
C ASP A 120 20.23 -0.17 11.78
N ALA A 121 20.01 -0.45 10.50
CA ALA A 121 20.98 -1.16 9.67
C ALA A 121 22.31 -0.41 9.57
N ARG A 122 22.25 0.93 9.40
CA ARG A 122 23.45 1.78 9.39
C ARG A 122 24.14 1.79 10.73
N TYR A 123 23.38 1.86 11.81
CA TYR A 123 23.91 1.83 13.17
C TYR A 123 24.71 0.55 13.45
N TYR A 124 24.12 -0.63 13.20
CA TYR A 124 24.81 -1.90 13.41
C TYR A 124 26.00 -2.09 12.46
N THR A 125 25.90 -1.60 11.22
CA THR A 125 27.03 -1.62 10.28
C THR A 125 28.21 -0.79 10.81
N ASN A 126 27.95 0.41 11.35
CA ASN A 126 29.01 1.24 11.93
C ASN A 126 29.62 0.59 13.17
N LEU A 127 28.81 -0.05 14.01
CA LEU A 127 29.32 -0.78 15.17
C LEU A 127 30.21 -1.97 14.80
N LYS A 128 29.86 -2.68 13.71
CA LYS A 128 30.70 -3.73 13.13
C LYS A 128 32.05 -3.20 12.67
N GLN A 129 32.07 -2.07 11.95
CA GLN A 129 33.31 -1.42 11.51
C GLN A 129 34.20 -1.01 12.69
N LEU A 130 33.63 -0.42 13.74
CA LEU A 130 34.38 -0.07 14.95
C LEU A 130 34.93 -1.31 15.68
N GLU A 131 34.21 -2.42 15.67
CA GLU A 131 34.70 -3.69 16.21
C GLU A 131 35.86 -4.26 15.39
N GLU A 132 35.80 -4.17 14.06
CA GLU A 132 36.88 -4.57 13.17
C GLU A 132 38.12 -3.70 13.41
N GLU A 133 37.97 -2.37 13.46
CA GLU A 133 39.06 -1.42 13.74
C GLU A 133 39.71 -1.63 15.12
N ALA A 134 38.92 -1.99 16.15
CA ALA A 134 39.44 -2.22 17.50
C ALA A 134 40.15 -3.57 17.68
N ASN A 135 39.98 -4.50 16.74
CA ASN A 135 40.59 -5.84 16.76
C ASN A 135 41.82 -5.96 15.83
N VAL A 136 42.24 -4.87 15.19
CA VAL A 136 43.51 -4.71 14.42
C VAL A 136 44.61 -4.20 15.34
#